data_AF-A0A8B7Y3X9-F1
#
_entry.id   AF-A0A8B7Y3X9-F1
#
_cell.length_a   1.000
_cell.length_b   1.000
_cell.length_c   1.000
_cell.angle_alpha   90.00
_cell.angle_beta   90.00
_cell.angle_gamma   90.00
#
_symmetry.space_group_name_H-M   'P 1'
#
loop_
_entity.id
_entity.type
_entity.pdbx_description
1 polymer ?
#
loop_
_entity_poly.entity_id
_entity_poly.type
_entity_poly.pdbx_seq_one_letter_code
_entity_poly.pdbx_strand_id
1 'polypeptide(L)'
;MQVPGNPFHTAQSFGMNIGVDGHVNGHQHNRLAGALNGGYCFGQKRKRVESEMMEEPRCKRCNHFEPSDFRGRNFLPVKGSANVFQSELVKPKGETMYRPLTDDVLINMRHIEQVSFESGMYFIGDHRGNYVRSDHGHVINMWRFDMNQQRLFVSRSLLFTDPMKFNELHSILQTM
;
A
#
# COMPACT_ATOMS: atom_id res chain seq x y z
N MET A 1 45.73 -32.12 8.18
CA MET A 1 44.59 -31.78 9.06
C MET A 1 43.37 -31.65 8.16
N GLN A 2 42.67 -32.77 7.92
CA GLN A 2 41.40 -33.13 8.57
C GLN A 2 40.25 -32.18 8.20
N VAL A 3 39.42 -32.67 7.27
CA VAL A 3 38.07 -32.20 6.99
C VAL A 3 37.11 -32.91 7.96
N PRO A 4 36.11 -32.20 8.48
CA PRO A 4 34.77 -32.77 8.61
C PRO A 4 33.74 -31.75 8.09
N GLY A 5 32.73 -32.06 7.29
CA GLY A 5 31.91 -33.26 7.26
C GLY A 5 30.45 -32.78 7.35
N ASN A 6 29.74 -32.80 6.22
CA ASN A 6 28.28 -32.66 6.19
C ASN A 6 27.63 -33.84 6.94
N PRO A 7 26.53 -33.58 7.64
CA PRO A 7 25.45 -34.56 7.66
C PRO A 7 24.08 -33.88 7.56
N PHE A 8 23.29 -34.27 6.55
CA PHE A 8 21.88 -34.71 6.68
C PHE A 8 21.22 -34.76 5.28
N HIS A 9 21.23 -35.97 4.71
CA HIS A 9 20.17 -36.48 3.84
C HIS A 9 19.12 -37.16 4.74
N THR A 10 17.82 -37.10 4.38
CA THR A 10 16.75 -38.14 4.49
C THR A 10 15.45 -37.47 3.99
N ALA A 11 14.99 -37.75 2.76
CA ALA A 11 13.88 -38.67 2.39
C ALA A 11 12.48 -38.17 2.89
N GLN A 12 11.35 -38.21 2.16
CA GLN A 12 10.81 -39.25 1.29
C GLN A 12 9.73 -38.67 0.35
N SER A 13 9.54 -39.39 -0.76
CA SER A 13 8.47 -39.31 -1.75
C SER A 13 7.10 -39.78 -1.24
N PHE A 14 6.04 -39.11 -1.69
CA PHE A 14 4.72 -39.69 -2.01
C PHE A 14 4.30 -38.98 -3.30
N GLY A 15 3.90 -39.60 -4.41
CA GLY A 15 3.12 -40.81 -4.63
C GLY A 15 1.93 -40.39 -5.52
N MET A 16 1.98 -40.75 -6.81
CA MET A 16 0.95 -40.45 -7.82
C MET A 16 -0.32 -41.31 -7.63
N ASN A 17 -1.46 -40.80 -8.08
CA ASN A 17 -2.57 -41.47 -8.82
C ASN A 17 -3.61 -40.38 -9.15
N ILE A 18 -3.94 -40.00 -10.39
CA ILE A 18 -4.57 -40.68 -11.55
C ILE A 18 -6.02 -41.15 -11.28
N GLY A 19 -6.94 -40.54 -12.05
CA GLY A 19 -8.19 -41.11 -12.55
C GLY A 19 -9.49 -40.50 -11.98
N VAL A 20 -10.61 -40.32 -12.69
CA VAL A 20 -11.01 -40.54 -14.09
C VAL A 20 -12.35 -39.79 -14.31
N ASP A 21 -12.56 -39.24 -15.50
CA ASP A 21 -13.78 -38.92 -16.30
C ASP A 21 -15.20 -38.78 -15.70
N GLY A 22 -15.94 -37.82 -16.30
CA GLY A 22 -17.40 -37.72 -16.25
C GLY A 22 -17.98 -36.58 -17.10
N HIS A 23 -17.98 -36.75 -18.43
CA HIS A 23 -18.66 -35.91 -19.42
C HIS A 23 -20.20 -36.13 -19.39
N VAL A 24 -21.00 -35.13 -19.79
CA VAL A 24 -22.11 -35.19 -20.79
C VAL A 24 -23.17 -34.08 -20.59
N ASN A 25 -23.20 -33.18 -21.59
CA ASN A 25 -24.30 -32.49 -22.30
C ASN A 25 -25.59 -31.99 -21.62
N GLY A 26 -25.93 -30.74 -21.97
CA GLY A 26 -27.30 -30.23 -22.04
C GLY A 26 -27.38 -28.99 -22.94
N HIS A 27 -27.84 -29.17 -24.18
CA HIS A 27 -27.95 -28.17 -25.23
C HIS A 27 -29.36 -27.53 -25.23
N GLN A 28 -29.40 -26.21 -25.50
CA GLN A 28 -30.39 -25.48 -26.32
C GLN A 28 -31.79 -25.03 -25.80
N HIS A 29 -32.00 -23.71 -26.02
CA HIS A 29 -33.14 -23.03 -26.65
C HIS A 29 -34.27 -22.35 -25.83
N ASN A 30 -34.29 -21.02 -25.98
CA ASN A 30 -35.40 -20.10 -26.27
C ASN A 30 -36.79 -20.35 -25.63
N ARG A 31 -37.24 -19.37 -24.81
CA ARG A 31 -38.60 -18.81 -24.93
C ARG A 31 -38.62 -17.30 -24.66
N LEU A 32 -39.17 -16.59 -25.63
CA LEU A 32 -39.64 -15.21 -25.57
C LEU A 32 -41.03 -15.13 -24.92
N ALA A 33 -41.30 -13.93 -24.40
CA ALA A 33 -42.59 -13.26 -24.22
C ALA A 33 -43.47 -13.59 -22.99
N GLY A 34 -43.92 -12.52 -22.32
CA GLY A 34 -45.28 -12.48 -21.79
C GLY A 34 -45.50 -11.81 -20.44
N ALA A 35 -45.42 -10.47 -20.42
CA ALA A 35 -46.33 -9.54 -19.72
C ALA A 35 -46.82 -9.82 -18.29
N LEU A 36 -46.44 -8.93 -17.35
CA LEU A 36 -47.34 -8.34 -16.33
C LEU A 36 -46.84 -6.89 -16.08
N ASN A 37 -47.49 -5.88 -16.63
CA ASN A 37 -48.51 -5.03 -15.99
C ASN A 37 -48.03 -4.18 -14.80
N GLY A 38 -48.01 -2.86 -15.01
CA GLY A 38 -48.58 -1.92 -14.06
C GLY A 38 -47.63 -1.16 -13.12
N GLY A 39 -47.32 0.09 -13.50
CA GLY A 39 -47.55 1.22 -12.58
C GLY A 39 -46.34 1.88 -11.90
N TYR A 40 -46.08 3.11 -12.36
CA TYR A 40 -45.42 4.22 -11.65
C TYR A 40 -43.88 4.23 -11.56
N CYS A 41 -43.25 4.51 -12.70
CA CYS A 41 -41.96 5.21 -12.72
C CYS A 41 -42.18 6.68 -12.34
N PHE A 42 -41.80 7.08 -11.12
CA PHE A 42 -41.58 8.49 -10.81
C PHE A 42 -40.32 8.96 -11.56
N GLY A 43 -40.52 9.32 -12.82
CA GLY A 43 -39.58 10.14 -13.57
C GLY A 43 -39.49 11.50 -12.89
N GLN A 44 -38.48 11.68 -12.04
CA GLN A 44 -38.06 12.99 -11.59
C GLN A 44 -37.56 13.76 -12.82
N LYS A 45 -38.48 14.52 -13.43
CA LYS A 45 -38.17 15.53 -14.44
C LYS A 45 -37.15 16.49 -13.83
N ARG A 46 -35.88 16.37 -14.24
CA ARG A 46 -34.85 17.38 -13.96
C ARG A 46 -35.28 18.67 -14.65
N LYS A 47 -35.81 19.61 -13.86
CA LYS A 47 -36.10 20.97 -14.29
C LYS A 47 -34.75 21.68 -14.45
N ARG A 48 -34.35 21.93 -15.69
CA ARG A 48 -33.19 22.78 -16.04
C ARG A 48 -33.55 24.20 -15.60
N VAL A 49 -32.94 24.65 -14.50
CA VAL A 49 -32.95 26.07 -14.09
C VAL A 49 -31.73 26.70 -14.74
N GLU A 50 -31.96 27.62 -15.67
CA GLU A 50 -30.92 28.47 -16.23
C GLU A 50 -30.79 29.73 -15.36
N SER A 51 -29.52 30.04 -15.07
CA SER A 51 -28.91 31.29 -14.63
C SER A 51 -29.57 32.09 -13.52
N GLU A 52 -28.89 32.20 -12.37
CA GLU A 52 -28.42 33.50 -11.85
C GLU A 52 -27.04 33.33 -11.20
N MET A 53 -26.13 34.26 -11.52
CA MET A 53 -24.76 34.34 -11.03
C MET A 53 -24.76 34.51 -9.51
N MET A 54 -24.25 33.52 -8.79
CA MET A 54 -23.92 33.68 -7.38
C MET A 54 -22.52 33.09 -7.19
N GLU A 55 -21.59 33.94 -6.76
CA GLU A 55 -20.19 33.61 -6.57
C GLU A 55 -20.04 32.31 -5.75
N GLU A 56 -19.26 31.37 -6.28
CA GLU A 56 -18.87 30.18 -5.54
C GLU A 56 -18.24 30.58 -4.19
N PRO A 57 -18.64 29.95 -3.07
CA PRO A 57 -17.82 30.01 -1.89
C PRO A 57 -16.52 29.31 -2.22
N ARG A 58 -15.44 30.10 -2.40
CA ARG A 58 -14.07 29.59 -2.48
C ARG A 58 -13.88 28.63 -1.31
N CYS A 59 -13.81 27.33 -1.59
CA CYS A 59 -13.45 26.31 -0.61
C CYS A 59 -11.99 26.53 -0.20
N LYS A 60 -11.77 27.52 0.66
CA LYS A 60 -10.54 27.76 1.37
C LYS A 60 -10.58 26.90 2.62
N ARG A 61 -10.14 25.65 2.52
CA ARG A 61 -9.41 24.89 3.55
C ARG A 61 -9.32 23.41 3.16
N CYS A 62 -8.33 23.09 2.34
CA CYS A 62 -7.80 21.73 2.25
C CYS A 62 -6.30 21.81 2.51
N ASN A 63 -5.84 22.18 3.72
CA ASN A 63 -4.39 22.16 4.03
C ASN A 63 -4.02 22.13 5.53
N HIS A 64 -4.96 21.89 6.44
CA HIS A 64 -4.63 21.53 7.83
C HIS A 64 -5.26 20.18 8.13
N PHE A 65 -4.45 19.14 8.00
CA PHE A 65 -4.72 17.88 8.68
C PHE A 65 -4.28 18.09 10.12
N GLU A 66 -5.23 18.34 11.02
CA GLU A 66 -4.94 18.41 12.44
C GLU A 66 -4.51 17.00 12.94
N PRO A 67 -3.41 16.89 13.73
CA PRO A 67 -2.91 15.61 14.24
C PRO A 67 -3.91 14.85 15.12
N SER A 68 -5.00 15.48 15.58
CA SER A 68 -5.93 14.93 16.55
C SER A 68 -6.89 13.86 16.00
N ASP A 69 -7.05 13.74 14.69
CA ASP A 69 -8.15 12.96 14.12
C ASP A 69 -7.77 11.53 13.67
N PHE A 70 -6.56 11.05 13.97
CA PHE A 70 -6.05 9.78 13.44
C PHE A 70 -6.50 8.51 14.16
N ARG A 71 -7.16 8.62 15.33
CA ARG A 71 -7.68 7.43 16.04
C ARG A 71 -8.68 6.68 15.17
N GLY A 72 -8.33 5.45 14.77
CA GLY A 72 -9.18 4.57 13.95
C GLY A 72 -9.08 4.76 12.43
N ARG A 73 -8.16 5.61 11.92
CA ARG A 73 -7.94 5.73 10.47
C ARG A 73 -6.97 4.65 10.00
N ASN A 74 -7.43 3.85 9.04
CA ASN A 74 -6.58 2.86 8.34
C ASN A 74 -5.57 3.50 7.37
N PHE A 75 -5.49 4.83 7.27
CA PHE A 75 -4.63 5.49 6.29
C PHE A 75 -3.72 6.52 6.96
N LEU A 76 -2.43 6.42 6.66
CA LEU A 76 -1.39 7.37 7.05
C LEU A 76 -1.09 8.32 5.87
N PRO A 77 -1.44 9.61 5.96
CA PRO A 77 -1.05 10.59 4.96
C PRO A 77 0.43 10.92 5.07
N VAL A 78 1.12 10.95 3.94
CA VAL A 78 2.52 11.35 3.83
C VAL A 78 2.65 12.34 2.70
N LYS A 79 3.14 13.54 3.01
CA LYS A 79 3.35 14.59 2.01
C LYS A 79 4.67 14.34 1.27
N GLY A 80 4.60 14.35 -0.07
CA GLY A 80 5.76 14.32 -0.93
C GLY A 80 6.61 15.57 -0.73
N SER A 81 7.94 15.42 -0.73
CA SER A 81 8.85 16.57 -0.66
C SER A 81 10.29 16.19 -0.99
N ALA A 82 11.13 17.20 -1.21
CA ALA A 82 12.56 17.03 -1.48
C ALA A 82 13.35 16.32 -0.36
N ASN A 83 12.79 16.23 0.87
CA ASN A 83 13.43 15.64 2.04
C ASN A 83 12.76 14.33 2.49
N VAL A 84 11.85 13.79 1.66
CA VAL A 84 11.16 12.53 1.93
C VAL A 84 11.43 11.59 0.77
N PHE A 85 11.89 10.40 1.12
CA PHE A 85 12.26 9.37 0.17
C PHE A 85 11.59 8.05 0.56
N GLN A 86 11.55 7.12 -0.38
CA GLN A 86 10.88 5.84 -0.20
C GLN A 86 11.63 4.69 -0.86
N SER A 87 11.43 3.50 -0.32
CA SER A 87 11.84 2.25 -0.95
C SER A 87 10.82 1.15 -0.68
N GLU A 88 10.59 0.32 -1.69
CA GLU A 88 9.77 -0.90 -1.61
C GLU A 88 10.64 -2.16 -1.58
N LEU A 89 11.95 -2.00 -1.82
CA LEU A 89 12.93 -3.07 -1.85
C LEU A 89 13.99 -2.80 -0.79
N VAL A 90 13.64 -3.07 0.47
CA VAL A 90 14.58 -2.93 1.59
C VAL A 90 15.58 -4.07 1.56
N LYS A 91 16.85 -3.70 1.40
CA LYS A 91 17.99 -4.60 1.46
C LYS A 91 18.62 -4.55 2.86
N PRO A 92 19.12 -5.67 3.37
CA PRO A 92 19.84 -5.69 4.63
C PRO A 92 21.14 -4.86 4.55
N LYS A 93 21.72 -4.53 5.70
CA LYS A 93 23.04 -3.87 5.84
C LYS A 93 23.15 -2.47 5.23
N GLY A 94 22.04 -1.73 5.14
CA GLY A 94 22.08 -0.34 4.66
C GLY A 94 22.28 -0.20 3.15
N GLU A 95 22.15 -1.29 2.38
CA GLU A 95 22.28 -1.28 0.92
C GLU A 95 20.98 -0.82 0.20
N THR A 96 20.02 -0.31 0.97
CA THR A 96 18.73 0.14 0.45
C THR A 96 18.91 1.48 -0.26
N MET A 97 18.52 1.52 -1.53
CA MET A 97 18.42 2.76 -2.29
C MET A 97 17.03 3.37 -2.08
N TYR A 98 17.00 4.61 -1.60
CA TYR A 98 15.78 5.38 -1.43
C TYR A 98 15.61 6.35 -2.59
N ARG A 99 14.39 6.42 -3.13
CA ARG A 99 14.03 7.32 -4.23
C ARG A 99 13.14 8.44 -3.72
N PRO A 100 13.18 9.65 -4.29
CA PRO A 100 12.34 10.76 -3.83
C PRO A 100 10.85 10.39 -3.85
N LEU A 101 10.13 10.77 -2.81
CA LEU A 101 8.68 10.70 -2.79
C LEU A 101 8.14 11.96 -3.46
N THR A 102 7.82 11.84 -4.76
CA THR A 102 7.40 12.97 -5.61
C THR A 102 5.98 13.46 -5.30
N ASP A 103 5.11 12.53 -4.92
CA ASP A 103 3.68 12.78 -4.77
C ASP A 103 3.24 12.55 -3.33
N ASP A 104 2.19 13.25 -2.91
CA ASP A 104 1.49 12.97 -1.66
C ASP A 104 0.85 11.57 -1.74
N VAL A 105 1.03 10.77 -0.70
CA VAL A 105 0.52 9.40 -0.65
C VAL A 105 -0.30 9.15 0.61
N LEU A 106 -1.33 8.33 0.45
CA LEU A 106 -2.07 7.75 1.58
C LEU A 106 -1.66 6.28 1.71
N ILE A 107 -0.97 5.95 2.80
CA ILE A 107 -0.51 4.59 3.03
C ILE A 107 -1.56 3.84 3.83
N ASN A 108 -2.04 2.71 3.31
CA ASN A 108 -2.98 1.85 4.01
C ASN A 108 -2.25 1.06 5.13
N MET A 109 -2.60 1.37 6.37
CA MET A 109 -2.07 0.78 7.60
C MET A 109 -2.78 -0.52 8.01
N ARG A 110 -3.93 -0.88 7.39
CA ARG A 110 -4.76 -2.03 7.81
C ARG A 110 -4.02 -3.37 7.83
N HIS A 111 -3.05 -3.55 6.94
CA HIS A 111 -2.29 -4.80 6.81
C HIS A 111 -0.83 -4.65 7.24
N ILE A 112 -0.51 -3.55 7.93
CA ILE A 112 0.80 -3.34 8.52
C ILE A 112 0.76 -3.96 9.93
N GLU A 113 1.55 -5.01 10.12
CA GLU A 113 1.61 -5.78 11.37
C GLU A 113 2.52 -5.10 12.39
N GLN A 114 3.58 -4.46 11.91
CA GLN A 114 4.55 -3.79 12.75
C GLN A 114 5.11 -2.55 12.05
N VAL A 115 5.44 -1.53 12.84
CA VAL A 115 6.24 -0.37 12.41
C VAL A 115 7.54 -0.38 13.21
N SER A 116 8.67 -0.14 12.54
CA SER A 116 9.95 0.08 13.23
C SER A 116 10.61 1.37 12.76
N PHE A 117 11.50 1.89 13.60
CA PHE A 117 12.18 3.16 13.37
C PHE A 117 13.68 2.94 13.43
N GLU A 118 14.40 3.54 12.49
CA GLU A 118 15.85 3.45 12.40
C GLU A 118 16.44 4.83 12.08
N SER A 119 17.72 5.00 12.34
CA SER A 119 18.46 6.21 11.96
C SER A 119 19.86 5.85 11.52
N GLY A 120 20.40 6.58 10.55
CA GLY A 120 21.75 6.34 10.06
C GLY A 120 22.00 6.97 8.71
N MET A 121 23.02 6.45 8.02
CA MET A 121 23.39 6.86 6.67
C MET A 121 22.71 5.96 5.64
N TYR A 122 22.07 6.58 4.64
CA TYR A 122 21.31 5.86 3.61
C TYR A 122 21.67 6.35 2.21
N PHE A 123 21.54 5.47 1.22
CA PHE A 123 21.75 5.80 -0.18
C PHE A 123 20.50 6.43 -0.79
N ILE A 124 20.66 7.63 -1.34
CA ILE A 124 19.62 8.36 -2.04
C ILE A 124 19.90 8.27 -3.53
N GLY A 125 18.91 7.81 -4.27
CA GLY A 125 18.91 7.78 -5.72
C GLY A 125 18.02 8.85 -6.34
N ASP A 126 18.09 8.97 -7.66
CA ASP A 126 17.15 9.75 -8.45
C ASP A 126 15.83 8.98 -8.68
N HIS A 127 14.90 9.56 -9.42
CA HIS A 127 13.64 8.93 -9.80
C HIS A 127 13.82 7.67 -10.66
N ARG A 128 14.98 7.52 -11.32
CA ARG A 128 15.34 6.34 -12.14
C ARG A 128 16.05 5.26 -11.33
N GLY A 129 16.38 5.53 -10.07
CA GLY A 129 17.12 4.62 -9.19
C GLY A 129 18.64 4.69 -9.31
N ASN A 130 19.18 5.68 -10.03
CA ASN A 130 20.64 5.91 -10.05
C ASN A 130 21.07 6.54 -8.74
N TYR A 131 22.19 6.11 -8.18
CA TYR A 131 22.76 6.72 -6.99
C TYR A 131 23.07 8.21 -7.21
N VAL A 132 22.69 9.05 -6.24
CA VAL A 132 22.95 10.49 -6.24
C VAL A 132 23.88 10.84 -5.08
N ARG A 133 23.53 10.45 -3.85
CA ARG A 133 24.31 10.77 -2.65
C ARG A 133 24.00 9.82 -1.49
N SER A 134 24.83 9.86 -0.46
CA SER A 134 24.51 9.31 0.86
C SER A 134 24.14 10.44 1.80
N ASP A 135 23.13 10.23 2.64
CA ASP A 135 22.66 11.26 3.57
C ASP A 135 22.26 10.64 4.90
N HIS A 136 22.34 11.43 5.97
CA HIS A 136 21.86 11.01 7.28
C HIS A 136 20.35 11.23 7.35
N GLY A 137 19.62 10.28 7.93
CA GLY A 137 18.19 10.44 8.12
C GLY A 137 17.58 9.43 9.07
N HIS A 138 16.26 9.55 9.20
CA HIS A 138 15.41 8.68 9.99
C HIS A 138 14.50 7.88 9.08
N VAL A 139 14.37 6.59 9.35
CA VAL A 139 13.59 5.64 8.55
C VAL A 139 12.39 5.14 9.35
N ILE A 140 11.25 5.05 8.67
CA ILE A 140 10.04 4.37 9.13
C ILE A 140 9.84 3.14 8.25
N ASN A 141 9.99 1.95 8.84
CA ASN A 141 9.80 0.66 8.17
C ASN A 141 8.41 0.11 8.50
N MET A 142 7.63 -0.23 7.48
CA MET A 142 6.28 -0.79 7.61
C MET A 142 6.28 -2.26 7.23
N TRP A 143 6.10 -3.11 8.22
CA TRP A 143 6.24 -4.55 8.12
C TRP A 143 4.89 -5.22 7.85
N ARG A 144 4.90 -6.18 6.93
CA ARG A 144 3.75 -7.05 6.64
C ARG A 144 4.18 -8.49 6.82
N PHE A 145 3.26 -9.33 7.28
CA PHE A 145 3.47 -10.76 7.31
C PHE A 145 3.14 -11.36 5.94
N ASP A 146 4.09 -12.08 5.35
CA ASP A 146 3.84 -12.90 4.16
C ASP A 146 3.45 -14.31 4.60
N MET A 147 2.20 -14.70 4.32
CA MET A 147 1.69 -16.03 4.64
C MET A 147 2.43 -17.15 3.88
N ASN A 148 2.91 -16.88 2.66
CA ASN A 148 3.59 -17.88 1.85
C ASN A 148 5.01 -18.16 2.37
N GLN A 149 5.72 -17.11 2.79
CA GLN A 149 7.08 -17.21 3.30
C GLN A 149 7.15 -17.34 4.83
N GLN A 150 6.00 -17.26 5.51
CA GLN A 150 5.85 -17.28 6.97
C GLN A 150 6.81 -16.33 7.70
N ARG A 151 7.02 -15.13 7.14
CA ARG A 151 7.94 -14.14 7.72
C ARG A 151 7.45 -12.72 7.54
N LEU A 152 7.91 -11.84 8.42
CA LEU A 152 7.75 -10.40 8.25
C LEU A 152 8.71 -9.91 7.16
N PHE A 153 8.23 -8.99 6.34
CA PHE A 153 9.03 -8.24 5.38
C PHE A 153 8.66 -6.76 5.41
N VAL A 154 9.60 -5.89 5.06
CA VAL A 154 9.31 -4.47 4.92
C VAL A 154 8.60 -4.25 3.59
N SER A 155 7.31 -3.92 3.67
CA SER A 155 6.49 -3.64 2.50
C SER A 155 6.70 -2.24 1.94
N ARG A 156 7.03 -1.30 2.83
CA ARG A 156 7.35 0.08 2.49
C ARG A 156 8.26 0.65 3.55
N SER A 157 9.25 1.41 3.08
CA SER A 157 10.17 2.13 3.93
C SER A 157 10.21 3.59 3.49
N LEU A 158 10.11 4.50 4.46
CA LEU A 158 10.17 5.94 4.23
C LEU A 158 11.40 6.50 4.93
N LEU A 159 12.21 7.26 4.21
CA LEU A 159 13.38 7.96 4.72
C LEU A 159 13.09 9.45 4.78
N PHE A 160 13.42 10.06 5.92
CA PHE A 160 13.28 11.48 6.20
C PHE A 160 14.66 12.06 6.49
N THR A 161 15.10 13.02 5.69
CA THR A 161 16.31 13.81 5.98
C THR A 161 15.98 15.07 6.79
N ASP A 162 14.70 15.42 6.88
CA ASP A 162 14.18 16.49 7.73
C ASP A 162 13.57 15.90 9.02
N PRO A 163 14.20 16.12 10.20
CA PRO A 163 13.72 15.58 11.47
C PRO A 163 12.32 16.06 11.86
N MET A 164 11.91 17.27 11.43
CA MET A 164 10.58 17.80 11.78
C MET A 164 9.48 16.96 11.14
N LYS A 165 9.66 16.56 9.87
CA LYS A 165 8.71 15.69 9.16
C LYS A 165 8.68 14.28 9.71
N PHE A 166 9.83 13.77 10.11
CA PHE A 166 9.90 12.48 10.79
C PHE A 166 9.08 12.51 12.09
N ASN A 167 9.30 13.53 12.92
CA ASN A 167 8.62 13.66 14.21
C ASN A 167 7.09 13.81 14.04
N GLU A 168 6.63 14.56 13.03
CA GLU A 168 5.20 14.68 12.71
C GLU A 168 4.55 13.30 12.48
N LEU A 169 5.13 12.49 11.59
CA LEU A 169 4.62 11.15 11.32
C LEU A 169 4.80 10.19 12.50
N HIS A 170 5.93 10.28 13.20
CA HIS A 170 6.21 9.45 14.36
C HIS A 170 5.16 9.66 15.46
N SER A 171 4.81 10.92 15.75
CA SER A 171 3.73 11.24 16.70
C SER A 171 2.37 10.69 16.25
N ILE A 172 2.03 10.79 14.96
CA ILE A 172 0.79 10.21 14.43
C ILE A 172 0.78 8.69 14.65
N LEU A 173 1.87 8.00 14.29
CA LEU A 173 2.00 6.55 14.42
C LEU A 173 1.97 6.04 15.87
N GLN A 174 2.41 6.85 16.83
CA GLN A 174 2.31 6.53 18.25
C GLN A 174 0.87 6.65 18.80
N THR A 175 -0.02 7.32 18.08
CA THR A 175 -1.41 7.57 18.50
C THR A 175 -2.46 6.74 17.76
N MET A 176 -2.05 6.03 16.70
CA MET A 176 -2.89 5.10 15.94
C MET A 176 -3.12 3.80 16.72
#